data_AF-A0A399ISB5-F1
#
_entry.id   AF-A0A399ISB5-F1
#
_cell.length_a   1.000
_cell.length_b   1.000
_cell.length_c   1.000
_cell.angle_alpha   90.00
_cell.angle_beta   90.00
_cell.angle_gamma   90.00
#
_symmetry.space_group_name_H-M   'P 1'
#
loop_
_entity.id
_entity.type
_entity.pdbx_description
1 polymer ?
#
loop_
_entity_poly.entity_id
_entity_poly.type
_entity_poly.pdbx_seq_one_letter_code
_entity_poly.pdbx_strand_id
1 'polypeptide(L)'
;MKNIFIKNLMIILLIFLSIGCFGVLNELEVYGETNGWTNSNNSWRYYSGPSIQTGWCKDKGNWYYLDDNGMIKTGWIKSEGKWYYLDPRTGKMLTGWIEEKGRWRYLNSSGEMITGWLEYNGNLYYLNTSGVMVKDVYVGSYYLGPDGAWQEGSINKK
;
A
#
# COMPACT_ATOMS: atom_id res chain seq x y z
N MET A 1 -18.16 27.75 11.51
CA MET A 1 -18.72 26.93 10.41
C MET A 1 -20.14 27.37 10.00
N LYS A 2 -20.44 28.68 9.92
CA LYS A 2 -21.75 29.20 9.44
C LYS A 2 -21.66 30.12 8.21
N ASN A 3 -20.44 30.47 7.76
CA ASN A 3 -20.23 31.49 6.71
C ASN A 3 -20.03 30.94 5.28
N ILE A 4 -19.93 29.61 5.09
CA ILE A 4 -19.78 29.02 3.75
C ILE A 4 -21.15 28.73 3.13
N PHE A 5 -22.16 28.41 3.95
CA PHE A 5 -23.51 28.08 3.48
C PHE A 5 -24.30 29.30 2.95
N ILE A 6 -24.02 30.51 3.45
CA ILE A 6 -24.76 31.73 3.04
C ILE A 6 -24.16 32.34 1.75
N LYS A 7 -22.85 32.20 1.51
CA LYS A 7 -22.21 32.72 0.28
C LYS A 7 -22.67 31.97 -0.97
N ASN A 8 -22.90 30.67 -0.87
CA ASN A 8 -23.38 29.87 -2.01
C ASN A 8 -24.89 30.05 -2.27
N LEU A 9 -25.68 30.51 -1.29
CA LEU A 9 -27.11 30.73 -1.44
C LEU A 9 -27.45 32.09 -2.10
N MET A 10 -26.60 33.12 -1.92
CA MET A 10 -26.80 34.44 -2.57
C MET A 10 -26.29 34.50 -4.02
N ILE A 11 -25.37 33.63 -4.42
CA ILE A 11 -24.83 33.61 -5.79
C ILE A 11 -25.82 32.97 -6.78
N ILE A 12 -26.65 32.03 -6.32
CA ILE A 12 -27.61 31.30 -7.17
C ILE A 12 -28.87 32.15 -7.47
N LEU A 13 -29.26 33.07 -6.57
CA LEU A 13 -30.49 33.86 -6.74
C LEU A 13 -30.37 35.03 -7.75
N LEU A 14 -29.16 35.48 -8.07
CA LEU A 14 -28.92 36.62 -8.97
C LEU A 14 -28.80 36.24 -10.46
N ILE A 15 -28.75 34.95 -10.79
CA ILE A 15 -28.54 34.48 -12.17
C ILE A 15 -29.88 34.28 -12.93
N PHE A 16 -31.03 34.37 -12.25
CA PHE A 16 -32.34 34.09 -12.85
C PHE A 16 -33.11 35.28 -13.45
N LEU A 17 -32.60 36.52 -13.38
CA LEU A 17 -33.40 37.70 -13.76
C LEU A 17 -32.94 38.49 -14.99
N SER A 18 -31.92 38.06 -15.73
CA SER A 18 -31.62 38.70 -17.01
C SER A 18 -30.96 37.74 -17.96
N ILE A 19 -31.47 37.73 -19.20
CA ILE A 19 -30.88 37.15 -20.41
C ILE A 19 -31.46 35.78 -20.76
N GLY A 20 -32.52 35.82 -21.57
CA GLY A 20 -32.74 34.76 -22.55
C GLY A 20 -31.54 34.68 -23.48
N CYS A 21 -30.76 33.62 -23.35
CA CYS A 21 -29.73 33.24 -24.31
C CYS A 21 -29.85 31.74 -24.55
N PHE A 22 -30.10 31.41 -25.81
CA PHE A 22 -30.07 30.08 -26.39
C PHE A 22 -28.60 29.63 -26.48
N GLY A 23 -28.28 28.47 -25.92
CA GLY A 23 -27.00 27.79 -26.15
C GLY A 23 -26.11 27.63 -24.91
N VAL A 24 -25.98 26.38 -24.49
CA VAL A 24 -24.92 25.85 -23.62
C VAL A 24 -24.81 26.53 -22.26
N LEU A 25 -25.84 26.35 -21.42
CA LEU A 25 -25.58 26.30 -19.98
C LEU A 25 -25.18 24.86 -19.69
N ASN A 26 -23.89 24.57 -19.91
CA ASN A 26 -23.24 23.47 -19.22
C ASN A 26 -23.56 23.66 -17.75
N GLU A 27 -24.30 22.69 -17.25
CA GLU A 27 -24.62 22.47 -15.86
C GLU A 27 -23.40 22.81 -15.00
N LEU A 28 -23.58 23.73 -14.06
CA LEU A 28 -22.57 24.07 -13.05
C LEU A 28 -22.45 22.85 -12.13
N GLU A 29 -21.73 21.83 -12.60
CA GLU A 29 -21.37 20.69 -11.79
C GLU A 29 -20.42 21.20 -10.71
N VAL A 30 -20.98 21.38 -9.51
CA VAL A 30 -20.20 21.43 -8.29
C VAL A 30 -19.60 20.03 -8.14
N TYR A 31 -18.48 19.79 -8.81
CA TYR A 31 -17.66 18.61 -8.60
C TYR A 31 -17.20 18.65 -7.15
N GLY A 32 -17.96 18.01 -6.28
CA GLY A 32 -17.52 17.70 -4.94
C GLY A 32 -16.18 16.99 -5.07
N GLU A 33 -15.18 17.45 -4.33
CA GLU A 33 -13.85 16.87 -4.32
C GLU A 33 -13.94 15.38 -3.91
N THR A 34 -14.08 14.46 -4.86
CA THR A 34 -14.17 13.01 -4.60
C THR A 34 -12.79 12.43 -4.30
N ASN A 35 -12.07 13.03 -3.36
CA ASN A 35 -10.82 12.48 -2.87
C ASN A 35 -11.12 11.38 -1.86
N GLY A 36 -10.72 10.15 -2.16
CA GLY A 36 -10.76 9.06 -1.19
C GLY A 36 -11.30 7.73 -1.70
N TRP A 37 -11.54 6.86 -0.72
CA TRP A 37 -11.92 5.48 -0.93
C TRP A 37 -13.40 5.32 -1.25
N THR A 38 -13.70 4.63 -2.36
CA THR A 38 -15.04 4.22 -2.74
C THR A 38 -15.08 2.71 -2.91
N ASN A 39 -16.10 2.05 -2.36
CA ASN A 39 -16.34 0.63 -2.57
C ASN A 39 -17.31 0.43 -3.73
N SER A 40 -16.93 -0.38 -4.71
CA SER A 40 -17.80 -0.74 -5.83
C SER A 40 -17.55 -2.20 -6.22
N ASN A 41 -18.61 -2.97 -6.44
CA ASN A 41 -18.53 -4.38 -6.85
C ASN A 41 -17.59 -5.21 -5.97
N ASN A 42 -17.67 -5.02 -4.65
CA ASN A 42 -16.90 -5.76 -3.66
C ASN A 42 -15.37 -5.50 -3.72
N SER A 43 -14.96 -4.38 -4.30
CA SER A 43 -13.57 -3.93 -4.32
C SER A 43 -13.46 -2.43 -4.04
N TRP A 44 -12.38 -2.01 -3.40
CA TRP A 44 -12.11 -0.61 -3.11
C TRP A 44 -11.33 0.06 -4.24
N ARG A 45 -11.68 1.30 -4.53
CA ARG A 45 -10.98 2.20 -5.45
C ARG A 45 -10.63 3.49 -4.73
N TYR A 46 -9.56 4.15 -5.15
CA TYR A 46 -9.20 5.47 -4.66
C TYR A 46 -9.36 6.51 -5.77
N TYR A 47 -10.12 7.56 -5.48
CA TYR A 47 -10.33 8.68 -6.40
C TYR A 47 -9.47 9.88 -5.96
N SER A 48 -8.90 10.57 -6.94
CA SER A 48 -8.27 11.88 -6.79
C SER A 48 -8.95 12.83 -7.76
N GLY A 49 -9.86 13.65 -7.24
CA GLY A 49 -10.84 14.37 -8.05
C GLY A 49 -11.66 13.40 -8.93
N PRO A 50 -11.89 13.71 -10.22
CA PRO A 50 -12.68 12.86 -11.12
C PRO A 50 -11.94 11.59 -11.56
N SER A 51 -10.64 11.45 -11.23
CA SER A 51 -9.78 10.38 -11.75
C SER A 51 -9.61 9.26 -10.73
N ILE A 52 -9.71 8.02 -11.20
CA ILE A 52 -9.31 6.83 -10.44
C ILE A 52 -7.78 6.70 -10.39
N GLN A 53 -7.24 6.30 -9.25
CA GLN A 53 -5.81 6.01 -9.11
C GLN A 53 -5.51 4.54 -9.47
N THR A 54 -4.33 4.31 -10.02
CA THR A 54 -3.75 2.99 -10.32
C THR A 54 -2.31 2.95 -9.79
N GLY A 55 -1.77 1.76 -9.53
CA GLY A 55 -0.45 1.60 -8.94
C GLY A 55 -0.39 2.04 -7.47
N TRP A 56 0.77 2.57 -7.05
CA TRP A 56 1.00 2.98 -5.68
C TRP A 56 0.18 4.22 -5.29
N CYS A 57 -0.60 4.10 -4.21
CA CYS A 57 -1.41 5.16 -3.65
C CYS A 57 -1.05 5.36 -2.17
N LYS A 58 -0.83 6.61 -1.75
CA LYS A 58 -0.58 6.96 -0.35
C LYS A 58 -1.79 7.70 0.23
N ASP A 59 -2.38 7.14 1.28
CA ASP A 59 -3.51 7.75 1.99
C ASP A 59 -3.29 7.70 3.50
N LYS A 60 -3.41 8.87 4.15
CA LYS A 60 -3.24 9.04 5.61
C LYS A 60 -2.00 8.33 6.17
N GLY A 61 -0.88 8.46 5.47
CA GLY A 61 0.42 7.88 5.87
C GLY A 61 0.61 6.39 5.56
N ASN A 62 -0.40 5.71 5.01
CA ASN A 62 -0.30 4.30 4.61
C ASN A 62 -0.17 4.20 3.09
N TRP A 63 0.57 3.20 2.62
CA TRP A 63 0.67 2.88 1.20
C TRP A 63 -0.28 1.74 0.84
N TYR A 64 -0.79 1.79 -0.38
CA TYR A 64 -1.69 0.80 -0.98
C TYR A 64 -1.28 0.61 -2.44
N TYR A 65 -1.74 -0.48 -3.06
CA TYR A 65 -1.55 -0.70 -4.48
C TYR A 65 -2.90 -0.97 -5.14
N LEU A 66 -3.16 -0.30 -6.25
CA LEU A 66 -4.35 -0.42 -7.07
C LEU A 66 -3.95 -1.05 -8.40
N ASP A 67 -4.70 -2.01 -8.93
CA ASP A 67 -4.43 -2.55 -10.27
C ASP A 67 -4.78 -1.55 -11.38
N ASP A 68 -4.60 -1.98 -12.62
CA ASP A 68 -4.86 -1.15 -13.82
C ASP A 68 -6.34 -0.77 -13.97
N ASN A 69 -7.25 -1.45 -13.27
CA ASN A 69 -8.67 -1.11 -13.19
C ASN A 69 -9.01 -0.28 -11.92
N GLY A 70 -7.96 0.16 -11.21
CA GLY A 70 -7.98 0.92 -9.97
C GLY A 70 -8.54 0.16 -8.78
N MET A 71 -8.59 -1.17 -8.84
CA MET A 71 -9.06 -2.00 -7.72
C MET A 71 -7.94 -2.29 -6.74
N ILE A 72 -8.22 -2.19 -5.44
CA ILE A 72 -7.22 -2.45 -4.39
C ILE A 72 -6.69 -3.88 -4.49
N LYS A 73 -5.37 -4.01 -4.32
CA LYS A 73 -4.68 -5.29 -4.18
C LYS A 73 -4.43 -5.60 -2.71
N THR A 74 -4.40 -6.89 -2.42
CA THR A 74 -4.02 -7.44 -1.12
C THR A 74 -3.05 -8.61 -1.34
N GLY A 75 -2.29 -8.96 -0.32
CA GLY A 75 -1.26 -10.00 -0.40
C GLY A 75 -0.02 -9.56 -1.19
N TRP A 76 0.66 -10.54 -1.80
CA TRP A 76 1.89 -10.30 -2.55
C TRP A 76 1.65 -9.56 -3.86
N ILE A 77 2.43 -8.52 -4.08
CA ILE A 77 2.52 -7.81 -5.36
C ILE A 77 3.98 -7.67 -5.78
N LYS A 78 4.21 -7.64 -7.09
CA LYS A 78 5.52 -7.32 -7.66
C LYS A 78 5.42 -6.00 -8.42
N SER A 79 6.22 -5.01 -8.01
CA SER A 79 6.29 -3.70 -8.64
C SER A 79 7.75 -3.37 -8.91
N GLU A 80 8.07 -2.97 -10.14
CA GLU A 80 9.43 -2.57 -10.54
C GLU A 80 10.51 -3.60 -10.18
N GLY A 81 10.19 -4.89 -10.35
CA GLY A 81 11.10 -5.99 -10.04
C GLY A 81 11.19 -6.38 -8.56
N LYS A 82 10.59 -5.59 -7.65
CA LYS A 82 10.62 -5.80 -6.20
C LYS A 82 9.30 -6.36 -5.70
N TRP A 83 9.37 -7.17 -4.64
CA TRP A 83 8.20 -7.76 -3.99
C TRP A 83 7.78 -6.96 -2.77
N TYR A 84 6.48 -6.82 -2.59
CA TYR A 84 5.85 -6.15 -1.46
C TYR A 84 4.69 -6.99 -0.96
N TYR A 85 4.29 -6.77 0.27
CA TYR A 85 3.14 -7.45 0.85
C TYR A 85 2.13 -6.44 1.38
N LEU A 86 0.89 -6.59 0.94
CA LEU A 86 -0.23 -5.77 1.35
C LEU A 86 -1.10 -6.57 2.31
N ASP A 87 -1.45 -5.97 3.43
CA ASP A 87 -2.29 -6.56 4.46
C ASP A 87 -3.56 -7.17 3.83
N PRO A 88 -3.81 -8.48 4.02
CA PRO A 88 -4.94 -9.18 3.40
C PRO A 88 -6.32 -8.59 3.71
N ARG A 89 -6.46 -7.85 4.81
CA ARG A 89 -7.74 -7.33 5.31
C ARG A 89 -7.98 -5.89 4.89
N THR A 90 -6.92 -5.10 4.79
CA THR A 90 -6.99 -3.64 4.63
C THR A 90 -6.29 -3.12 3.38
N GLY A 91 -5.43 -3.92 2.74
CA GLY A 91 -4.62 -3.54 1.58
C GLY A 91 -3.45 -2.61 1.90
N LYS A 92 -3.22 -2.30 3.19
CA LYS A 92 -2.08 -1.49 3.62
C LYS A 92 -0.77 -2.23 3.37
N MET A 93 0.21 -1.57 2.77
CA MET A 93 1.55 -2.10 2.64
C MET A 93 2.16 -2.32 4.02
N LEU A 94 2.67 -3.53 4.24
CA LEU A 94 3.35 -3.90 5.47
C LEU A 94 4.86 -3.66 5.37
N THR A 95 5.50 -3.51 6.51
CA THR A 95 6.95 -3.43 6.69
C THR A 95 7.36 -4.33 7.87
N GLY A 96 8.64 -4.66 7.96
CA GLY A 96 9.17 -5.54 8.99
C GLY A 96 8.89 -7.02 8.75
N TRP A 97 8.89 -7.80 9.83
CA TRP A 97 8.64 -9.23 9.78
C TRP A 97 7.16 -9.53 9.50
N ILE A 98 6.93 -10.46 8.57
CA ILE A 98 5.63 -11.04 8.29
C ILE A 98 5.69 -12.55 8.37
N GLU A 99 4.61 -13.18 8.83
CA GLU A 99 4.48 -14.62 8.93
C GLU A 99 3.25 -15.07 8.13
N GLU A 100 3.48 -15.99 7.21
CA GLU A 100 2.41 -16.61 6.42
C GLU A 100 2.60 -18.13 6.38
N LYS A 101 1.70 -18.87 7.03
CA LYS A 101 1.66 -20.34 7.00
C LYS A 101 3.00 -20.96 7.45
N GLY A 102 3.53 -20.49 8.57
CA GLY A 102 4.79 -20.91 9.18
C GLY A 102 6.05 -20.37 8.50
N ARG A 103 5.91 -19.52 7.48
CA ARG A 103 7.05 -18.96 6.73
C ARG A 103 7.22 -17.48 7.05
N TRP A 104 8.35 -17.16 7.65
CA TRP A 104 8.75 -15.79 7.95
C TRP A 104 9.44 -15.14 6.76
N ARG A 105 9.12 -13.88 6.50
CA ARG A 105 9.82 -13.00 5.54
C ARG A 105 10.01 -11.63 6.16
N TYR A 106 10.91 -10.86 5.59
CA TYR A 106 11.17 -9.50 6.04
C TYR A 106 10.98 -8.50 4.90
N LEU A 107 10.27 -7.41 5.19
CA LEU A 107 10.09 -6.27 4.33
C LEU A 107 10.86 -5.08 4.92
N ASN A 108 11.66 -4.38 4.14
CA ASN A 108 12.39 -3.21 4.64
C ASN A 108 11.45 -2.03 4.94
N SER A 109 12.01 -0.89 5.37
CA SER A 109 11.22 0.31 5.69
C SER A 109 10.45 0.89 4.49
N SER A 110 10.88 0.58 3.26
CA SER A 110 10.18 0.92 2.01
C SER A 110 9.18 -0.16 1.58
N GLY A 111 9.01 -1.24 2.37
CA GLY A 111 8.10 -2.36 2.08
C GLY A 111 8.68 -3.43 1.14
N GLU A 112 9.94 -3.28 0.72
CA GLU A 112 10.56 -4.20 -0.24
C GLU A 112 11.01 -5.48 0.48
N MET A 113 10.67 -6.63 -0.08
CA MET A 113 11.07 -7.93 0.46
C MET A 113 12.58 -8.13 0.37
N ILE A 114 13.18 -8.50 1.50
CA ILE A 114 14.60 -8.81 1.61
C ILE A 114 14.85 -10.29 1.30
N THR A 115 15.94 -10.54 0.58
CA THR A 115 16.57 -11.85 0.38
C THR A 115 18.04 -11.77 0.80
N GLY A 116 18.63 -12.89 1.16
CA GLY A 116 20.01 -12.97 1.64
C GLY A 116 20.12 -12.69 3.14
N TRP A 117 21.30 -12.22 3.55
CA TRP A 117 21.59 -11.92 4.94
C TRP A 117 20.84 -10.67 5.43
N LEU A 118 20.24 -10.78 6.62
CA LEU A 118 19.52 -9.70 7.29
C LEU A 118 20.04 -9.58 8.71
N GLU A 119 20.50 -8.39 9.10
CA GLU A 119 20.72 -8.04 10.49
C GLU A 119 19.45 -7.39 11.06
N TYR A 120 18.96 -7.91 12.18
CA TYR A 120 17.78 -7.38 12.86
C TYR A 120 17.92 -7.52 14.38
N ASN A 121 17.86 -6.39 15.09
CA ASN A 121 18.02 -6.31 16.54
C ASN A 121 19.27 -7.05 17.06
N GLY A 122 20.42 -6.87 16.39
CA GLY A 122 21.69 -7.49 16.78
C GLY A 122 21.82 -8.98 16.46
N ASN A 123 20.82 -9.59 15.83
CA ASN A 123 20.86 -10.97 15.36
C ASN A 123 20.98 -11.01 13.83
N LEU A 124 21.65 -12.05 13.32
CA LEU A 124 21.79 -12.27 11.88
C LEU A 124 20.89 -13.42 11.43
N TYR A 125 20.12 -13.18 10.37
CA TYR A 125 19.20 -14.14 9.76
C TYR A 125 19.54 -14.32 8.29
N TYR A 126 19.08 -15.42 7.69
CA TYR A 126 19.18 -15.62 6.24
C TYR A 126 17.82 -15.88 5.61
N LEU A 127 17.46 -15.08 4.62
CA LEU A 127 16.25 -15.20 3.82
C LEU A 127 16.64 -15.82 2.47
N ASN A 128 16.02 -16.93 2.08
CA ASN A 128 16.34 -17.57 0.80
C ASN A 128 15.88 -16.70 -0.41
N THR A 129 16.08 -17.20 -1.63
CA THR A 129 15.71 -16.49 -2.87
C THR A 129 14.20 -16.22 -3.01
N SER A 130 13.36 -16.94 -2.27
CA SER A 130 11.90 -16.70 -2.17
C SER A 130 11.53 -15.81 -0.97
N GLY A 131 12.52 -15.19 -0.32
CA GLY A 131 12.39 -14.33 0.85
C GLY A 131 12.10 -15.07 2.16
N VAL A 132 12.05 -16.40 2.16
CA VAL A 132 11.70 -17.19 3.35
C VAL A 132 12.91 -17.33 4.26
N MET A 133 12.75 -16.98 5.54
CA MET A 133 13.75 -17.18 6.58
C MET A 133 14.02 -18.68 6.75
N VAL A 134 15.29 -19.05 6.63
CA VAL A 134 15.74 -20.41 6.92
C VAL A 134 16.08 -20.54 8.41
N LYS A 135 15.94 -21.75 8.93
CA LYS A 135 16.21 -22.09 10.33
C LYS A 135 16.60 -23.54 10.43
N ASP A 136 17.31 -23.88 11.50
CA ASP A 136 17.82 -25.24 11.75
C ASP A 136 18.65 -25.78 10.58
N VAL A 137 19.53 -24.93 10.03
CA VAL A 137 20.30 -25.24 8.82
C VAL A 137 21.60 -24.45 8.76
N TYR A 138 22.60 -24.99 8.07
CA TYR A 138 23.81 -24.26 7.72
C TYR A 138 23.64 -23.49 6.40
N VAL A 139 24.00 -22.21 6.40
CA VAL A 139 24.19 -21.41 5.18
C VAL A 139 25.69 -21.10 5.06
N GLY A 140 26.39 -21.85 4.21
CA GLY A 140 27.85 -21.84 4.19
C GLY A 140 28.40 -22.37 5.52
N SER A 141 29.24 -21.58 6.19
CA SER A 141 29.82 -21.94 7.49
C SER A 141 29.01 -21.46 8.70
N TYR A 142 27.84 -20.85 8.47
CA TYR A 142 27.02 -20.23 9.52
C TYR A 142 25.83 -21.12 9.83
N TYR A 143 25.68 -21.54 11.09
CA TYR A 143 24.51 -22.26 11.55
C TYR A 143 23.40 -21.29 11.98
N LEU A 144 22.22 -21.43 11.39
CA LEU A 144 21.01 -20.71 11.77
C LEU A 144 20.21 -21.63 12.68
N GLY A 145 19.97 -21.20 13.93
CA GLY A 145 19.31 -22.00 14.95
C GLY A 145 17.82 -22.25 14.65
N PRO A 146 17.09 -22.93 15.58
CA PRO A 146 15.67 -23.22 15.43
C PRO A 146 14.75 -21.99 15.36
N ASP A 147 15.24 -20.82 15.76
CA ASP A 147 14.59 -19.51 15.63
C ASP A 147 15.03 -18.75 14.36
N GLY A 148 15.97 -19.30 13.59
CA GLY A 148 16.55 -18.70 12.39
C GLY A 148 17.69 -17.72 12.68
N ALA A 149 18.00 -17.43 13.94
CA ALA A 149 19.12 -16.56 14.29
C ALA A 149 20.43 -17.32 14.18
N TRP A 150 21.46 -16.66 13.67
CA TRP A 150 22.81 -17.20 13.62
C TRP A 150 23.36 -17.45 15.02
N GLN A 151 23.96 -18.61 15.22
CA GLN A 151 24.62 -18.98 16.47
C GLN A 151 26.14 -18.84 16.35
N GLU A 152 26.68 -17.87 17.08
CA GLU A 152 28.12 -17.59 17.12
C GLU A 152 28.94 -18.83 17.49
N GLY A 153 30.10 -19.01 16.85
CA GLY A 153 30.98 -20.17 17.09
C GLY A 153 30.55 -21.49 16.42
N SER A 154 29.38 -21.52 15.77
CA SER A 154 28.91 -22.69 15.01
C SER A 154 29.54 -22.75 13.63
N ILE A 155 30.84 -23.05 13.57
CA ILE A 155 31.57 -23.25 12.32
C ILE A 155 31.43 -24.72 11.92
N ASN A 156 30.99 -24.99 10.69
CA ASN A 156 30.91 -26.35 10.16
C ASN A 156 32.31 -27.00 10.21
N LYS A 157 32.53 -27.91 11.17
CA LYS A 157 33.75 -28.72 11.26
C LYS A 157 33.66 -29.78 10.18
N LYS A 158 34.40 -29.57 9.08
CA LYS A 158 34.58 -30.55 8.00
C LYS A 158 35.08 -31.88 8.54
#